data_AF-A0A431HPB0-F1
#
_entry.id   AF-A0A431HPB0-F1
#
_cell.length_a   1.000
_cell.length_b   1.000
_cell.length_c   1.000
_cell.angle_alpha   90.00
_cell.angle_beta   90.00
_cell.angle_gamma   90.00
#
_symmetry.space_group_name_H-M   'P 1'
#
loop_
_entity.id
_entity.type
_entity.pdbx_description
1 polymer ?
#
loop_
_entity_poly.entity_id
_entity_poly.type
_entity_poly.pdbx_seq_one_letter_code
_entity_poly.pdbx_strand_id
1 'polypeptide(L)'
;MNIKLIELNVMQESLRHWEDIQDMSYFVSNGGKWTKDFLENYSLKINSKNSSLIVISVFEDGKKYIHDGLHRCVATYLGGRDFLFEEEYIIKEWKYEDYIEFAPENEWYTPFDPRTHLRIANLLDFKEKVKKLCEQSQKDALDWISSNFFAYKHLRQFSTLEEFIFHFNEKLNEK
;
A
#
# COMPACT_ATOMS: atom_id res chain seq x y z
N MET A 1 11.11 -17.53 3.08
CA MET A 1 10.06 -17.93 4.05
C MET A 1 8.73 -17.41 3.55
N ASN A 2 7.62 -18.14 3.72
CA ASN A 2 6.31 -17.60 3.32
C ASN A 2 5.77 -16.64 4.40
N ILE A 3 5.08 -15.57 4.00
CA ILE A 3 4.41 -14.65 4.93
C ILE A 3 2.92 -14.95 4.94
N LYS A 4 2.35 -15.22 6.12
CA LYS A 4 0.91 -15.35 6.30
C LYS A 4 0.23 -14.01 6.16
N LEU A 5 -0.84 -13.95 5.37
CA LEU A 5 -1.59 -12.71 5.10
C LEU A 5 -2.25 -12.14 6.37
N ILE A 6 -2.64 -13.00 7.30
CA ILE A 6 -3.21 -12.61 8.60
C ILE A 6 -2.22 -11.87 9.51
N GLU A 7 -0.91 -11.98 9.24
CA GLU A 7 0.12 -11.25 10.00
C GLU A 7 0.36 -9.82 9.47
N LEU A 8 -0.28 -9.46 8.36
CA LEU A 8 -0.01 -8.20 7.66
C LEU A 8 -0.97 -7.10 8.12
N ASN A 9 -0.38 -5.97 8.48
CA ASN A 9 -1.10 -4.73 8.74
C ASN A 9 -1.24 -3.92 7.44
N VAL A 10 -2.34 -3.19 7.28
CA VAL A 10 -2.56 -2.33 6.11
C VAL A 10 -2.12 -0.90 6.40
N MET A 11 -1.64 -0.20 5.38
CA MET A 11 -1.24 1.23 5.46
C MET A 11 -2.14 2.15 4.63
N GLN A 12 -3.14 1.61 3.94
CA GLN A 12 -4.05 2.37 3.09
C GLN A 12 -5.49 2.11 3.53
N GLU A 13 -6.33 3.12 3.40
CA GLU A 13 -7.72 3.03 3.82
C GLU A 13 -8.66 2.47 2.76
N SER A 14 -8.21 2.40 1.51
CA SER A 14 -9.02 1.92 0.39
C SER A 14 -8.15 1.41 -0.73
N LEU A 15 -8.77 0.69 -1.68
CA LEU A 15 -8.18 0.37 -2.97
C LEU A 15 -8.68 1.36 -4.02
N ARG A 16 -7.82 1.68 -4.98
CA ARG A 16 -8.25 2.17 -6.30
C ARG A 16 -8.71 0.98 -7.14
N HIS A 17 -9.41 1.16 -8.25
CA HIS A 17 -9.66 0.06 -9.21
C HIS A 17 -10.15 -1.26 -8.57
N TRP A 18 -11.23 -1.20 -7.80
CA TRP A 18 -11.80 -2.39 -7.16
C TRP A 18 -12.25 -3.44 -8.19
N GLU A 19 -12.64 -2.97 -9.37
CA GLU A 19 -13.00 -3.79 -10.52
C GLU A 19 -11.93 -4.82 -10.91
N ASP A 20 -10.64 -4.51 -10.71
CA ASP A 20 -9.54 -5.41 -11.08
C ASP A 20 -9.37 -6.57 -10.09
N ILE A 21 -9.89 -6.44 -8.87
CA ILE A 21 -9.68 -7.43 -7.80
C ILE A 21 -10.29 -8.78 -8.16
N GLN A 22 -11.38 -8.82 -8.91
CA GLN A 22 -12.01 -10.07 -9.33
C GLN A 22 -11.08 -10.90 -10.23
N ASP A 23 -10.54 -10.30 -11.28
CA ASP A 23 -9.63 -10.97 -12.21
C ASP A 23 -8.32 -11.36 -11.53
N MET A 24 -7.81 -10.49 -10.66
CA MET A 24 -6.62 -10.78 -9.85
C MET A 24 -6.84 -11.96 -8.90
N SER A 25 -8.01 -12.04 -8.26
CA SER A 25 -8.35 -13.13 -7.35
C SER A 25 -8.51 -14.44 -8.11
N TYR A 26 -9.12 -14.40 -9.30
CA TYR A 26 -9.23 -15.55 -10.19
C TYR A 26 -7.85 -16.06 -10.64
N PHE A 27 -6.92 -15.16 -10.97
CA PHE A 27 -5.54 -15.56 -11.26
C PHE A 27 -4.92 -16.35 -10.11
N VAL A 28 -5.08 -15.89 -8.86
CA VAL A 28 -4.55 -16.58 -7.68
C VAL A 28 -5.26 -17.90 -7.42
N SER A 29 -6.58 -17.97 -7.56
CA SER A 29 -7.34 -19.21 -7.35
C SER A 29 -6.95 -20.32 -8.33
N ASN A 30 -6.39 -19.95 -9.49
CA ASN A 30 -5.83 -20.88 -10.48
C ASN A 30 -4.33 -21.17 -10.27
N GLY A 31 -3.78 -20.86 -9.10
CA GLY A 31 -2.38 -21.13 -8.74
C GLY A 31 -1.40 -20.03 -9.18
N GLY A 32 -1.90 -18.89 -9.63
CA GLY A 32 -1.09 -17.74 -10.03
C GLY A 32 -0.26 -17.16 -8.89
N LYS A 33 0.94 -16.68 -9.25
CA LYS A 33 1.89 -16.02 -8.35
C LYS A 33 2.30 -14.66 -8.89
N TRP A 34 2.46 -13.69 -8.00
CA TRP A 34 2.91 -12.32 -8.30
C TRP A 34 4.43 -12.23 -8.48
N THR A 35 5.03 -13.14 -9.25
CA THR A 35 6.48 -13.14 -9.49
C THR A 35 6.87 -11.94 -10.34
N LYS A 36 8.16 -11.56 -10.28
CA LYS A 36 8.71 -10.52 -11.14
C LYS A 36 8.43 -10.80 -12.63
N ASP A 37 8.69 -12.02 -13.08
CA ASP A 37 8.45 -12.43 -14.47
C ASP A 37 6.98 -12.31 -14.86
N PHE A 38 6.05 -12.69 -13.97
CA PHE A 38 4.62 -12.53 -14.25
C PHE A 38 4.25 -11.05 -14.38
N LEU A 39 4.71 -10.20 -13.45
CA LEU A 39 4.41 -8.78 -13.45
C LEU A 39 4.99 -8.06 -14.68
N GLU A 40 6.18 -8.44 -15.12
CA GLU A 40 6.83 -7.91 -16.33
C GLU A 40 6.11 -8.36 -17.61
N ASN A 41 5.73 -9.64 -17.71
CA ASN A 41 4.97 -10.12 -18.86
C ASN A 41 3.57 -9.51 -18.93
N TYR A 42 2.92 -9.34 -17.77
CA TYR A 42 1.60 -8.73 -17.69
C TYR A 42 1.64 -7.25 -18.11
N SER A 43 2.60 -6.47 -17.60
CA SER A 43 2.74 -5.04 -17.98
C SER A 43 3.03 -4.86 -19.47
N LEU A 44 3.86 -5.73 -20.07
CA LEU A 44 4.08 -5.75 -21.52
C LEU A 44 2.78 -6.02 -22.29
N LYS A 45 1.97 -6.98 -21.83
CA LYS A 45 0.69 -7.33 -22.48
C LYS A 45 -0.31 -6.17 -22.46
N ILE A 46 -0.37 -5.40 -21.38
CA ILE A 46 -1.32 -4.29 -21.23
C ILE A 46 -0.73 -2.91 -21.56
N ASN A 47 0.52 -2.86 -22.06
CA ASN A 47 1.26 -1.64 -22.35
C ASN A 47 1.28 -0.65 -21.16
N SER A 48 1.54 -1.16 -19.95
CA SER A 48 1.64 -0.38 -18.73
C SER A 48 3.06 -0.35 -18.17
N LYS A 49 3.31 0.53 -17.20
CA LYS A 49 4.54 0.48 -16.40
C LYS A 49 4.61 -0.85 -15.62
N ASN A 50 5.82 -1.41 -15.49
CA ASN A 50 6.06 -2.59 -14.66
C ASN A 50 5.65 -2.32 -13.21
N SER A 51 4.85 -3.23 -12.65
CA SER A 51 4.53 -3.22 -11.23
C SER A 51 5.70 -3.79 -10.43
N SER A 52 5.98 -3.19 -9.28
CA SER A 52 6.89 -3.73 -8.25
C SER A 52 6.33 -5.02 -7.64
N LEU A 53 7.22 -5.81 -7.04
CA LEU A 53 6.81 -6.83 -6.05
C LEU A 53 6.08 -6.17 -4.87
N ILE A 54 5.35 -6.97 -4.09
CA ILE A 54 4.71 -6.49 -2.86
C ILE A 54 5.81 -6.00 -1.92
N VAL A 55 5.65 -4.80 -1.36
CA VAL A 55 6.63 -4.23 -0.43
C VAL A 55 6.09 -4.35 0.98
N ILE A 56 6.80 -5.08 1.83
CA ILE A 56 6.47 -5.23 3.25
C ILE A 56 7.44 -4.37 4.06
N SER A 57 6.92 -3.37 4.76
CA SER A 57 7.69 -2.61 5.76
C SER A 57 7.68 -3.38 7.08
N VAL A 58 8.86 -3.68 7.62
CA VAL A 58 9.04 -4.28 8.95
C VAL A 58 9.60 -3.21 9.88
N PHE A 59 8.94 -2.99 11.03
CA PHE A 59 9.36 -1.99 12.00
C PHE A 59 10.10 -2.61 13.19
N GLU A 60 10.71 -1.77 14.01
CA GLU A 60 11.53 -2.15 15.18
C GLU A 60 10.79 -3.00 16.24
N ASP A 61 9.45 -2.98 16.24
CA ASP A 61 8.59 -3.84 17.08
C ASP A 61 8.24 -5.19 16.42
N GLY A 62 8.81 -5.49 15.25
CA GLY A 62 8.55 -6.69 14.46
C GLY A 62 7.25 -6.66 13.66
N LYS A 63 6.45 -5.58 13.72
CA LYS A 63 5.20 -5.49 12.95
C LYS A 63 5.48 -5.36 11.46
N LYS A 64 4.69 -6.09 10.67
CA LYS A 64 4.75 -6.11 9.21
C LYS A 64 3.58 -5.32 8.64
N TYR A 65 3.87 -4.36 7.77
CA TYR A 65 2.87 -3.55 7.09
C TYR A 65 3.00 -3.66 5.57
N ILE A 66 1.86 -3.70 4.88
CA ILE A 66 1.79 -3.65 3.42
C ILE A 66 2.06 -2.20 2.99
N HIS A 67 3.31 -1.94 2.60
CA HIS A 67 3.74 -0.63 2.13
C HIS A 67 3.24 -0.34 0.71
N ASP A 68 3.31 -1.35 -0.16
CA ASP A 68 2.85 -1.34 -1.55
C ASP A 68 2.38 -2.74 -1.96
N GLY A 69 1.43 -2.81 -2.89
CA GLY A 69 0.83 -4.06 -3.36
C GLY A 69 -0.42 -4.52 -2.60
N LEU A 70 -1.15 -3.61 -1.95
CA LEU A 70 -2.38 -3.95 -1.21
C LEU A 70 -3.41 -4.69 -2.08
N HIS A 71 -3.60 -4.28 -3.33
CA HIS A 71 -4.45 -4.99 -4.31
C HIS A 71 -4.08 -6.46 -4.44
N ARG A 72 -2.79 -6.75 -4.57
CA ARG A 72 -2.29 -8.12 -4.73
C ARG A 72 -2.48 -8.91 -3.44
N CYS A 73 -2.28 -8.31 -2.27
CA CYS A 73 -2.57 -8.95 -0.99
C CYS A 73 -4.05 -9.29 -0.83
N VAL A 74 -4.95 -8.35 -1.15
CA VAL A 74 -6.40 -8.56 -1.11
C VAL A 74 -6.81 -9.65 -2.10
N ALA A 75 -6.35 -9.58 -3.34
CA ALA A 75 -6.64 -10.59 -4.35
C ALA A 75 -6.10 -11.98 -3.98
N THR A 76 -4.91 -12.06 -3.37
CA THR A 76 -4.38 -13.33 -2.88
C THR A 76 -5.29 -13.95 -1.82
N TYR A 77 -5.75 -13.14 -0.86
CA TYR A 77 -6.66 -13.58 0.19
C TYR A 77 -8.00 -14.07 -0.39
N LEU A 78 -8.63 -13.26 -1.24
CA LEU A 78 -9.91 -13.57 -1.87
C LEU A 78 -9.82 -14.73 -2.86
N GLY A 79 -8.66 -14.93 -3.49
CA GLY A 79 -8.35 -16.10 -4.32
C GLY A 79 -8.14 -17.40 -3.55
N GLY A 80 -8.30 -17.38 -2.22
CA GLY A 80 -8.24 -18.58 -1.36
C GLY A 80 -6.84 -18.96 -0.89
N ARG A 81 -5.84 -18.07 -1.05
CA ARG A 81 -4.46 -18.32 -0.60
C ARG A 81 -4.14 -17.44 0.62
N ASP A 82 -3.76 -18.06 1.73
CA ASP A 82 -3.55 -17.38 3.02
C ASP A 82 -2.09 -16.91 3.25
N PHE A 83 -1.23 -16.97 2.23
CA PHE A 83 0.18 -16.57 2.31
C PHE A 83 0.74 -16.01 1.00
N LEU A 84 1.84 -15.27 1.13
CA LEU A 84 2.72 -14.88 0.02
C LEU A 84 3.94 -15.80 -0.05
N PHE A 85 4.31 -16.22 -1.24
CA PHE A 85 5.60 -16.87 -1.50
C PHE A 85 6.74 -15.84 -1.41
N GLU A 86 7.94 -16.33 -1.11
CA GLU A 86 9.14 -15.49 -0.97
C GLU A 86 9.46 -14.67 -2.22
N GLU A 87 9.17 -15.20 -3.40
CA GLU A 87 9.38 -14.52 -4.68
C GLU A 87 8.34 -13.43 -5.02
N GLU A 88 7.30 -13.24 -4.20
CA GLU A 88 6.23 -12.27 -4.45
C GLU A 88 6.40 -10.94 -3.70
N TYR A 89 7.36 -10.87 -2.77
CA TYR A 89 7.54 -9.69 -1.94
C TYR A 89 9.01 -9.34 -1.69
N ILE A 90 9.24 -8.10 -1.26
CA ILE A 90 10.50 -7.64 -0.69
C ILE A 90 10.24 -7.04 0.69
N ILE A 91 11.20 -7.19 1.60
CA ILE A 91 11.17 -6.61 2.94
C ILE A 91 11.98 -5.31 2.93
N LYS A 92 11.44 -4.27 3.57
CA LYS A 92 12.17 -3.06 3.92
C LYS A 92 12.07 -2.83 5.41
N GLU A 93 13.20 -2.70 6.07
CA GLU A 93 13.25 -2.37 7.50
C GLU A 93 13.14 -0.86 7.70
N TRP A 94 12.38 -0.45 8.71
CA TRP A 94 12.12 0.96 9.02
C TRP A 94 12.14 1.18 10.53
N LYS A 95 12.62 2.35 10.97
CA LYS A 95 12.24 2.89 12.27
C LYS A 95 10.97 3.71 12.13
N TYR A 96 10.17 3.78 13.19
CA TYR A 96 8.98 4.64 13.14
C TYR A 96 9.37 6.11 12.95
N GLU A 97 10.45 6.55 13.59
CA GLU A 97 10.98 7.92 13.49
C GLU A 97 11.30 8.31 12.04
N ASP A 98 12.07 7.48 11.33
CA ASP A 98 12.44 7.71 9.93
C ASP A 98 11.22 7.73 9.00
N TYR A 99 10.19 6.94 9.31
CA TYR A 99 9.00 6.79 8.46
C TYR A 99 8.03 7.98 8.58
N ILE A 100 7.94 8.58 9.77
CA ILE A 100 7.12 9.78 10.02
C ILE A 100 7.83 11.08 9.63
N GLU A 101 9.13 11.03 9.36
CA GLU A 101 9.90 12.19 8.92
C GLU A 101 9.59 12.56 7.46
N PHE A 102 9.58 13.85 7.17
CA PHE A 102 9.45 14.36 5.81
C PHE A 102 10.82 14.36 5.13
N ALA A 103 10.98 13.62 4.03
CA ALA A 103 12.26 13.38 3.36
C ALA A 103 12.14 13.57 1.84
N PRO A 104 11.97 14.82 1.35
CA PRO A 104 11.69 15.12 -0.06
C PRO A 104 12.82 14.71 -1.01
N GLU A 105 14.08 14.68 -0.55
CA GLU A 105 15.24 14.19 -1.31
C GLU A 105 15.13 12.71 -1.70
N ASN A 106 14.32 11.94 -0.96
CA ASN A 106 14.01 10.55 -1.23
C ASN A 106 12.61 10.36 -1.87
N GLU A 107 12.02 11.45 -2.38
CA GLU A 107 10.64 11.50 -2.88
C GLU A 107 9.58 11.06 -1.85
N TRP A 108 9.89 11.18 -0.55
CA TRP A 108 9.00 10.85 0.55
C TRP A 108 8.21 12.09 1.01
N TYR A 109 7.07 12.30 0.36
CA TYR A 109 6.23 13.50 0.57
C TYR A 109 5.03 13.29 1.50
N THR A 110 4.80 12.07 1.98
CA THR A 110 3.56 11.70 2.71
C THR A 110 3.89 11.11 4.09
N PRO A 111 4.51 11.87 5.00
CA PRO A 111 4.87 11.38 6.33
C PRO A 111 3.64 11.04 7.15
N PHE A 112 3.52 9.81 7.66
CA PHE A 112 2.42 9.42 8.53
C PHE A 112 2.85 8.33 9.50
N ASP A 113 2.23 8.30 10.69
CA ASP A 113 2.45 7.23 11.65
C ASP A 113 1.56 6.04 11.29
N PRO A 114 2.12 4.90 10.82
CA PRO A 114 1.32 3.74 10.45
C PRO A 114 0.68 3.06 11.66
N ARG A 115 1.05 3.39 12.90
CA ARG A 115 0.37 2.84 14.09
C ARG A 115 -1.01 3.45 14.28
N THR A 116 -1.19 4.72 13.90
CA THR A 116 -2.40 5.49 14.21
C THR A 116 -3.14 6.02 12.99
N HIS A 117 -2.53 5.97 11.80
CA HIS A 117 -3.12 6.50 10.57
C HIS A 117 -3.12 5.50 9.42
N LEU A 118 -4.00 5.74 8.46
CA LEU A 118 -4.04 5.11 7.14
C LEU A 118 -3.85 6.19 6.06
N ARG A 119 -3.13 5.87 4.99
CA ARG A 119 -3.02 6.73 3.81
C ARG A 119 -4.27 6.61 2.93
N ILE A 120 -4.65 7.70 2.29
CA ILE A 120 -5.63 7.66 1.21
C ILE A 120 -5.04 6.88 0.01
N ALA A 121 -5.91 6.28 -0.81
CA ALA A 121 -5.47 5.42 -1.91
C ALA A 121 -4.91 6.19 -3.11
N ASN A 122 -5.39 7.42 -3.36
CA ASN A 122 -4.90 8.28 -4.42
C ASN A 122 -4.08 9.45 -3.85
N LEU A 123 -2.76 9.37 -3.98
CA LEU A 123 -1.82 10.37 -3.48
C LEU A 123 -1.20 11.23 -4.58
N LEU A 124 -1.60 11.06 -5.84
CA LEU A 124 -0.92 11.69 -6.97
C LEU A 124 -0.96 13.22 -6.86
N ASP A 125 -2.17 13.79 -6.80
CA ASP A 125 -2.36 15.25 -6.74
C ASP A 125 -1.69 15.86 -5.51
N PHE A 126 -1.77 15.17 -4.37
CA PHE A 126 -1.10 15.59 -3.13
C PHE A 126 0.42 15.63 -3.32
N LYS A 127 1.03 14.55 -3.83
CA LYS A 127 2.48 14.47 -4.05
C LYS A 127 2.96 15.49 -5.08
N GLU A 128 2.22 15.70 -6.17
CA GLU A 128 2.56 16.73 -7.16
C GLU A 128 2.52 18.13 -6.57
N LYS A 129 1.52 18.43 -5.73
CA LYS A 129 1.42 19.72 -5.05
C LYS A 129 2.59 19.93 -4.09
N VAL A 130 2.90 18.95 -3.25
CA VAL A 130 4.03 19.03 -2.30
C VAL A 130 5.34 19.18 -3.05
N LYS A 131 5.57 18.41 -4.11
CA LYS A 131 6.78 18.51 -4.94
C LYS A 131 7.00 19.93 -5.48
N LYS A 132 5.94 20.56 -6.02
CA LYS A 132 5.99 21.96 -6.50
C LYS A 132 6.29 22.97 -5.39
N LEU A 133 5.80 22.71 -4.17
CA LEU A 133 6.15 23.54 -3.01
C LEU A 133 7.62 23.35 -2.61
N CYS A 134 8.14 22.12 -2.65
CA CYS A 134 9.55 21.84 -2.36
C CYS A 134 10.52 22.55 -3.33
N GLU A 135 10.13 22.72 -4.59
CA GLU A 135 10.89 23.48 -5.59
C GLU A 135 11.03 24.97 -5.22
N GLN A 136 10.12 25.49 -4.39
CA GLN A 136 10.13 26.88 -3.92
C GLN A 136 10.77 27.00 -2.54
N SER A 137 10.32 26.17 -1.58
CA SER A 137 10.76 26.17 -0.19
C SER A 137 10.31 24.87 0.48
N GLN A 138 11.27 24.08 0.99
CA GLN A 138 10.96 22.87 1.77
C GLN A 138 10.17 23.19 3.04
N LYS A 139 10.44 24.36 3.65
CA LYS A 139 9.71 24.81 4.84
C LYS A 139 8.24 25.05 4.51
N ASP A 140 7.96 25.73 3.40
CA ASP A 140 6.59 26.04 2.99
C ASP A 140 5.82 24.76 2.64
N ALA A 141 6.51 23.78 2.04
CA ALA A 141 5.96 22.45 1.80
C ALA A 141 5.57 21.77 3.12
N LEU A 142 6.45 21.79 4.13
CA LEU A 142 6.20 21.18 5.44
C LEU A 142 5.05 21.87 6.20
N ASP A 143 4.99 23.20 6.17
CA ASP A 143 3.92 23.99 6.77
C ASP A 143 2.56 23.67 6.10
N TRP A 144 2.58 23.51 4.77
CA TRP A 144 1.39 23.13 4.01
C TRP A 144 0.94 21.70 4.32
N ILE A 145 1.85 20.72 4.35
CA ILE A 145 1.55 19.32 4.72
C ILE A 145 0.90 19.26 6.11
N SER A 146 1.48 19.98 7.08
CA SER A 146 0.98 20.03 8.45
C SER A 146 -0.43 20.60 8.53
N SER A 147 -0.71 21.63 7.72
CA SER A 147 -2.04 22.27 7.66
C SER A 147 -3.07 21.47 6.85
N ASN A 148 -2.64 20.51 6.03
CA ASN A 148 -3.48 19.75 5.10
C ASN A 148 -3.37 18.24 5.34
N PHE A 149 -3.15 17.81 6.58
CA PHE A 149 -2.84 16.41 6.86
C PHE A 149 -3.97 15.44 6.46
N PHE A 150 -5.24 15.87 6.57
CA PHE A 150 -6.38 15.08 6.12
C PHE A 150 -6.43 14.88 4.59
N ALA A 151 -5.66 15.65 3.80
CA ALA A 151 -5.61 15.49 2.35
C ALA A 151 -4.80 14.26 1.91
N TYR A 152 -4.14 13.53 2.82
CA TYR A 152 -3.37 12.33 2.47
C TYR A 152 -3.42 11.19 3.50
N LYS A 153 -3.93 11.43 4.71
CA LYS A 153 -4.09 10.42 5.75
C LYS A 153 -5.33 10.64 6.60
N HIS A 154 -5.88 9.56 7.13
CA HIS A 154 -6.97 9.56 8.10
C HIS A 154 -6.59 8.75 9.35
N LEU A 155 -7.35 8.90 10.42
CA LEU A 155 -7.23 8.05 11.61
C LEU A 155 -7.49 6.60 11.22
N ARG A 156 -6.69 5.69 11.78
CA ARG A 156 -6.79 4.26 11.52
C ARG A 156 -8.13 3.72 12.01
N GLN A 157 -8.87 3.06 11.11
CA GLN A 157 -10.15 2.41 11.41
C GLN A 157 -10.06 0.88 11.44
N PHE A 158 -9.01 0.32 10.85
CA PHE A 158 -8.68 -1.11 10.86
C PHE A 158 -7.16 -1.25 10.79
N SER A 159 -6.63 -2.35 11.31
CA SER A 159 -5.22 -2.63 11.46
C SER A 159 -4.76 -3.68 10.46
N THR A 160 -5.47 -4.79 10.36
CA THR A 160 -5.04 -5.97 9.59
C THR A 160 -5.65 -6.02 8.19
N LEU A 161 -5.07 -6.85 7.32
CA LEU A 161 -5.65 -7.14 6.00
C LEU A 161 -7.03 -7.80 6.10
N GLU A 162 -7.25 -8.66 7.10
CA GLU A 162 -8.54 -9.30 7.32
C GLU A 162 -9.61 -8.29 7.72
N GLU A 163 -9.30 -7.40 8.67
CA GLU A 163 -10.20 -6.30 9.07
C GLU A 163 -10.51 -5.36 7.91
N PHE A 164 -9.49 -5.06 7.07
CA PHE A 164 -9.69 -4.28 5.84
C PHE A 164 -10.71 -4.95 4.93
N ILE A 165 -10.53 -6.24 4.61
CA ILE A 165 -11.42 -6.98 3.70
C ILE A 165 -12.83 -7.06 4.27
N PHE A 166 -12.97 -7.35 5.57
CA PHE A 166 -14.26 -7.38 6.25
C PHE A 166 -15.00 -6.04 6.13
N HIS A 167 -14.31 -4.92 6.41
CA HIS A 167 -14.87 -3.58 6.31
C HIS A 167 -15.38 -3.23 4.91
N PHE A 168 -14.73 -3.74 3.86
CA PHE A 168 -15.13 -3.48 2.48
C PHE A 168 -16.23 -4.42 1.95
N ASN A 169 -16.28 -5.68 2.41
CA ASN A 169 -17.35 -6.59 2.04
C ASN A 169 -18.71 -6.10 2.54
N GLU A 170 -18.78 -5.56 3.76
CA GLU A 170 -20.01 -4.95 4.29
C GLU A 170 -20.50 -3.82 3.38
N LYS A 171 -19.60 -2.94 2.92
CA LYS A 171 -19.94 -1.83 2.01
C LYS A 171 -20.37 -2.27 0.60
N LEU A 172 -19.93 -3.44 0.14
CA LEU A 172 -20.36 -4.00 -1.15
C LEU A 172 -21.76 -4.61 -1.05
N ASN A 173 -22.13 -5.16 0.10
CA ASN A 173 -23.46 -5.75 0.33
C ASN A 173 -24.54 -4.71 0.66
N GLU A 174 -24.16 -3.48 0.99
CA GLU A 174 -25.07 -2.35 1.24
C GLU A 174 -25.50 -1.58 -0.03
N LYS A 175 -24.95 -1.93 -1.20
CA LYS A 175 -25.26 -1.29 -2.51
C LYS A 175 -26.07 -2.21 -3.41
#